data_AF-A0A349HZM3-F1
#
_entry.id   AF-A0A349HZM3-F1
#
_cell.length_a   1.000
_cell.length_b   1.000
_cell.length_c   1.000
_cell.angle_alpha   90.00
_cell.angle_beta   90.00
_cell.angle_gamma   90.00
#
_symmetry.space_group_name_H-M   'P 1'
#
loop_
_entity.id
_entity.type
_entity.pdbx_description
1 polymer ?
#
loop_
_entity_poly.entity_id
_entity_poly.type
_entity_poly.pdbx_seq_one_letter_code
_entity_poly.pdbx_strand_id
1 'polypeptide(L)'
;MFISYINNTQSPSFQANLKSNKLRFKNADFWVNIRGYGKNRIWAHSVKNTADTAVNLIRKDTSCENVLRFITAGITTANKFTLNLTKREHTGILRASREGWRSGSNWDKYNYLVTDYTPKDSRYHGYTPRLNICIDRPLANPYPDVSLTRPKCGYDRNFLSHGDSSLINSALDRVFDLYKKGIAKYTKIDVQPEHLKDINDNVAEIRWILAHSTPWERGSDSIANIFIRAIYKALGIKATPLAKGVSLDLEAYCTELDRYKKKFPTYFEKPPEVIL
;
A
#
# COMPACT_ATOMS: atom_id res chain seq x y z
N MET A 1 -6.41 -57.95 -3.17
CA MET A 1 -5.33 -56.95 -3.07
C MET A 1 -5.97 -55.58 -3.20
N PHE A 2 -6.34 -54.96 -2.07
CA PHE A 2 -7.02 -53.65 -2.03
C PHE A 2 -5.96 -52.59 -1.73
N ILE A 3 -5.78 -51.65 -2.65
CA ILE A 3 -4.94 -50.46 -2.43
C ILE A 3 -5.81 -49.42 -1.73
N SER A 4 -5.54 -49.17 -0.45
CA SER A 4 -6.18 -48.09 0.30
C SER A 4 -5.57 -46.75 -0.13
N TYR A 5 -6.41 -45.84 -0.64
CA TYR A 5 -6.08 -44.43 -0.76
C TYR A 5 -5.92 -43.83 0.64
N ILE A 6 -4.70 -43.47 1.03
CA ILE A 6 -4.47 -42.60 2.18
C ILE A 6 -4.86 -41.19 1.73
N ASN A 7 -6.06 -40.77 2.16
CA ASN A 7 -6.48 -39.37 2.18
C ASN A 7 -5.54 -38.59 3.12
N ASN A 8 -4.48 -38.02 2.56
CA ASN A 8 -3.65 -37.06 3.29
C ASN A 8 -4.28 -35.66 3.16
N THR A 9 -5.37 -35.42 3.90
CA THR A 9 -6.03 -34.12 4.05
C THR A 9 -5.35 -33.23 5.10
N GLN A 10 -4.03 -33.30 5.22
CA GLN A 10 -3.26 -32.28 5.93
C GLN A 10 -2.75 -31.26 4.92
N SER A 11 -3.60 -30.27 4.63
CA SER A 11 -3.15 -29.02 4.04
C SER A 11 -1.98 -28.49 4.89
N PRO A 12 -0.81 -28.13 4.31
CA PRO A 12 0.25 -27.51 5.06
C PRO A 12 -0.19 -26.09 5.39
N SER A 13 -0.98 -25.94 6.46
CA SER A 13 -1.35 -24.64 6.98
C SER A 13 -0.12 -24.01 7.61
N PHE A 14 0.56 -23.22 6.79
CA PHE A 14 1.72 -22.38 7.12
C PHE A 14 1.57 -21.74 8.51
N GLN A 15 2.49 -22.11 9.40
CA GLN A 15 2.65 -21.50 10.72
C GLN A 15 3.07 -20.04 10.54
N ALA A 16 2.38 -19.12 11.23
CA ALA A 16 2.74 -17.72 11.28
C ALA A 16 3.67 -17.55 12.48
N ASN A 17 4.94 -17.20 12.25
CA ASN A 17 6.00 -17.53 13.22
C ASN A 17 6.03 -19.07 13.46
N LEU A 18 7.14 -19.67 13.89
CA LEU A 18 7.14 -21.13 14.14
C LEU A 18 6.21 -21.51 15.32
N LYS A 19 5.55 -20.52 15.99
CA LYS A 19 4.63 -20.72 17.12
C LYS A 19 3.35 -19.82 17.21
N SER A 20 3.00 -18.96 16.24
CA SER A 20 1.79 -18.12 16.36
C SER A 20 0.65 -18.55 15.41
N ASN A 21 -0.38 -19.19 15.95
CA ASN A 21 -1.41 -19.87 15.13
C ASN A 21 -2.55 -18.97 14.58
N LYS A 22 -2.49 -17.62 14.60
CA LYS A 22 -3.76 -16.83 14.57
C LYS A 22 -3.84 -15.52 13.76
N LEU A 23 -2.86 -15.10 12.97
CA LEU A 23 -3.07 -13.89 12.14
C LEU A 23 -3.84 -14.21 10.86
N ARG A 24 -5.15 -13.97 10.86
CA ARG A 24 -6.01 -13.99 9.66
C ARG A 24 -6.56 -12.60 9.40
N PHE A 25 -6.43 -12.10 8.17
CA PHE A 25 -7.11 -10.87 7.80
C PHE A 25 -8.61 -11.14 7.73
N LYS A 26 -9.41 -10.16 8.13
CA LYS A 26 -10.86 -10.14 7.95
C LYS A 26 -11.19 -9.15 6.85
N ASN A 27 -12.34 -9.32 6.19
CA ASN A 27 -12.79 -8.36 5.17
C ASN A 27 -12.89 -6.93 5.73
N ALA A 28 -13.24 -6.80 7.01
CA ALA A 28 -13.34 -5.52 7.70
C ALA A 28 -12.00 -4.77 7.81
N ASP A 29 -10.87 -5.48 7.78
CA ASP A 29 -9.53 -4.88 7.91
C ASP A 29 -9.13 -4.05 6.67
N PHE A 30 -9.85 -4.23 5.56
CA PHE A 30 -9.63 -3.53 4.30
C PHE A 30 -10.69 -2.47 4.00
N TRP A 31 -11.67 -2.29 4.90
CA TRP A 31 -12.67 -1.24 4.74
C TRP A 31 -12.06 0.11 5.12
N VAL A 32 -12.21 1.10 4.24
CA VAL A 32 -11.84 2.47 4.56
C VAL A 32 -12.98 3.08 5.38
N ASN A 33 -12.71 3.42 6.64
CA ASN A 33 -13.71 3.98 7.54
C ASN A 33 -13.83 5.51 7.35
N ILE A 34 -14.15 5.92 6.12
CA ILE A 34 -14.36 7.32 5.72
C ILE A 34 -15.79 7.46 5.17
N ARG A 35 -16.54 8.46 5.64
CA ARG A 35 -17.91 8.75 5.17
C ARG A 35 -17.89 8.96 3.65
N GLY A 36 -18.78 8.27 2.92
CA GLY A 36 -18.86 8.33 1.46
C GLY A 36 -18.05 7.25 0.71
N TYR A 37 -17.20 6.47 1.40
CA TYR A 37 -16.61 5.26 0.85
C TYR A 37 -17.51 4.05 1.16
N GLY A 38 -18.28 3.59 0.17
CA GLY A 38 -19.17 2.45 0.32
C GLY A 38 -18.43 1.14 0.67
N LYS A 39 -19.11 0.21 1.36
CA LYS A 39 -18.57 -1.12 1.69
C LYS A 39 -18.84 -2.09 0.52
N ASN A 40 -17.82 -2.39 -0.30
CA ASN A 40 -17.94 -3.43 -1.32
C ASN A 40 -17.40 -4.77 -0.79
N ARG A 41 -18.32 -5.71 -0.46
CA ARG A 41 -17.96 -7.02 0.11
C ARG A 41 -17.19 -7.92 -0.86
N ILE A 42 -17.54 -7.90 -2.16
CA ILE A 42 -16.88 -8.71 -3.20
C ILE A 42 -15.44 -8.23 -3.37
N TRP A 43 -15.26 -6.92 -3.50
CA TRP A 43 -13.94 -6.29 -3.55
C TRP A 43 -13.11 -6.63 -2.31
N ALA A 44 -13.66 -6.44 -1.11
CA ALA A 44 -12.96 -6.71 0.14
C ALA A 44 -12.57 -8.19 0.29
N HIS A 45 -13.38 -9.12 -0.20
CA HIS A 45 -13.05 -10.55 -0.20
C HIS A 45 -11.88 -10.86 -1.16
N SER A 46 -11.91 -10.33 -2.38
CA SER A 46 -10.82 -10.49 -3.36
C SER A 46 -9.50 -9.90 -2.85
N VAL A 47 -9.58 -8.72 -2.23
CA VAL A 47 -8.44 -8.04 -1.59
C VAL A 47 -7.86 -8.86 -0.43
N LYS A 48 -8.72 -9.38 0.45
CA LYS A 48 -8.29 -10.25 1.55
C LYS A 48 -7.54 -11.48 1.03
N ASN A 49 -8.08 -12.16 0.03
CA ASN A 49 -7.44 -13.35 -0.54
C ASN A 49 -6.09 -13.00 -1.18
N THR A 50 -6.01 -11.87 -1.88
CA THR A 50 -4.75 -11.34 -2.41
C THR A 50 -3.73 -11.10 -1.29
N ALA A 51 -4.14 -10.46 -0.19
CA ALA A 51 -3.27 -10.21 0.94
C ALA A 51 -2.81 -11.52 1.61
N ASP A 52 -3.70 -12.49 1.79
CA ASP A 52 -3.38 -13.79 2.37
C ASP A 52 -2.36 -14.57 1.52
N THR A 53 -2.50 -14.55 0.20
CA THR A 53 -1.52 -15.19 -0.70
C THR A 53 -0.20 -14.43 -0.72
N ALA A 54 -0.21 -13.09 -0.71
CA ALA A 54 1.00 -12.27 -0.67
C ALA A 54 1.84 -12.54 0.59
N VAL A 55 1.20 -12.80 1.73
CA VAL A 55 1.87 -13.24 2.96
C VAL A 55 2.68 -14.52 2.74
N ASN A 56 2.10 -15.49 2.03
CA ASN A 56 2.79 -16.75 1.73
C ASN A 56 3.97 -16.54 0.77
N LEU A 57 3.84 -15.63 -0.20
CA LEU A 57 4.95 -15.26 -1.09
C LEU A 57 6.11 -14.64 -0.30
N ILE A 58 5.82 -13.70 0.59
CA ILE A 58 6.82 -13.06 1.47
C ILE A 58 7.55 -14.13 2.32
N ARG A 59 6.80 -15.04 2.95
CA ARG A 59 7.39 -16.11 3.78
C ARG A 59 8.23 -17.11 3.00
N LYS A 60 7.93 -17.29 1.71
CA LYS A 60 8.70 -18.13 0.77
C LYS A 60 9.88 -17.38 0.15
N ASP A 61 10.26 -16.22 0.69
CA ASP A 61 11.39 -15.42 0.21
C ASP A 61 11.22 -14.96 -1.25
N THR A 62 9.97 -14.79 -1.69
CA THR A 62 9.70 -14.23 -3.01
C THR A 62 10.19 -12.78 -3.04
N SER A 63 10.90 -12.41 -4.11
CA SER A 63 11.39 -11.04 -4.31
C SER A 63 10.28 -10.01 -4.11
N CYS A 64 10.61 -8.87 -3.49
CA CYS A 64 9.67 -7.76 -3.25
C CYS A 64 8.89 -7.36 -4.51
N GLU A 65 9.58 -7.27 -5.65
CA GLU A 65 8.96 -6.92 -6.93
C GLU A 65 7.85 -7.91 -7.32
N ASN A 66 8.10 -9.22 -7.27
CA ASN A 66 7.09 -10.23 -7.59
C ASN A 66 5.94 -10.28 -6.58
N VAL A 67 6.17 -9.98 -5.30
CA VAL A 67 5.09 -9.80 -4.31
C VAL A 67 4.21 -8.62 -4.72
N LEU A 68 4.81 -7.49 -5.08
CA LEU A 68 4.09 -6.28 -5.48
C LEU A 68 3.34 -6.47 -6.82
N ARG A 69 3.93 -7.20 -7.79
CA ARG A 69 3.25 -7.60 -9.04
C ARG A 69 2.02 -8.44 -8.76
N PHE A 70 2.15 -9.44 -7.87
CA PHE A 70 1.03 -10.29 -7.48
C PHE A 70 -0.10 -9.47 -6.83
N ILE A 71 0.22 -8.57 -5.90
CA ILE A 71 -0.76 -7.69 -5.26
C ILE A 71 -1.44 -6.79 -6.31
N THR A 72 -0.66 -6.22 -7.22
CA THR A 72 -1.16 -5.36 -8.29
C THR A 72 -2.17 -6.10 -9.19
N ALA A 73 -1.86 -7.34 -9.58
CA ALA A 73 -2.77 -8.17 -10.36
C ALA A 73 -4.05 -8.52 -9.59
N GLY A 74 -3.93 -8.82 -8.29
CA GLY A 74 -5.08 -9.07 -7.41
C GLY A 74 -5.99 -7.84 -7.28
N ILE A 75 -5.42 -6.64 -7.13
CA ILE A 75 -6.18 -5.39 -7.05
C ILE A 75 -6.84 -5.03 -8.37
N THR A 76 -6.13 -5.24 -9.48
CA THR A 76 -6.70 -5.10 -10.83
C THR A 76 -7.92 -6.00 -10.99
N THR A 77 -7.83 -7.25 -10.56
CA THR A 77 -8.93 -8.22 -10.60
C THR A 77 -10.09 -7.79 -9.70
N ALA A 78 -9.82 -7.35 -8.47
CA ALA A 78 -10.85 -6.87 -7.55
C ALA A 78 -11.60 -5.66 -8.13
N ASN A 79 -10.89 -4.76 -8.81
CA ASN A 79 -11.47 -3.57 -9.43
C ASN A 79 -12.26 -3.87 -10.72
N LYS A 80 -12.17 -5.06 -11.33
CA LYS A 80 -13.02 -5.40 -12.50
C LYS A 80 -14.52 -5.36 -12.18
N PHE A 81 -14.89 -5.56 -10.92
CA PHE A 81 -16.28 -5.61 -10.45
C PHE A 81 -16.83 -4.28 -9.93
N THR A 82 -16.10 -3.16 -10.12
CA THR A 82 -16.61 -1.82 -9.76
C THR A 82 -17.37 -1.19 -10.92
N LEU A 83 -18.32 -0.30 -10.65
CA LEU A 83 -19.02 0.46 -11.70
C LEU A 83 -18.15 1.56 -12.33
N ASN A 84 -17.05 1.95 -11.69
CA ASN A 84 -16.17 3.00 -12.19
C ASN A 84 -15.25 2.46 -13.30
N LEU A 85 -15.53 2.85 -14.56
CA LEU A 85 -14.79 2.40 -15.74
C LEU A 85 -13.29 2.68 -15.64
N THR A 86 -12.92 3.90 -15.23
CA THR A 86 -11.53 4.29 -15.06
C THR A 86 -10.78 3.38 -14.07
N LYS A 87 -11.42 2.99 -12.97
CA LYS A 87 -10.83 2.01 -12.04
C LYS A 87 -10.67 0.63 -12.69
N ARG A 88 -11.61 0.19 -13.53
CA ARG A 88 -11.52 -1.13 -14.20
C ARG A 88 -10.37 -1.16 -15.19
N GLU A 89 -10.19 -0.09 -15.96
CA GLU A 89 -9.28 -0.07 -17.10
C GLU A 89 -7.83 0.24 -16.68
N HIS A 90 -7.65 1.17 -15.75
CA HIS A 90 -6.34 1.77 -15.41
C HIS A 90 -5.72 1.28 -14.11
N THR A 91 -6.43 0.45 -13.33
CA THR A 91 -5.83 -0.11 -12.11
C THR A 91 -4.63 -0.98 -12.46
N GLY A 92 -3.53 -0.74 -11.76
CA GLY A 92 -2.33 -1.57 -11.86
C GLY A 92 -1.53 -1.39 -13.14
N ILE A 93 -1.86 -0.41 -13.99
CA ILE A 93 -1.00 0.02 -15.09
C ILE A 93 0.09 0.93 -14.52
N LEU A 94 1.36 0.56 -14.67
CA LEU A 94 2.48 1.42 -14.31
C LEU A 94 2.56 2.61 -15.25
N ARG A 95 2.91 3.76 -14.67
CA ARG A 95 3.13 5.03 -15.39
C ARG A 95 4.49 5.09 -16.10
N ALA A 96 5.34 4.09 -15.89
CA ALA A 96 6.61 3.91 -16.58
C ALA A 96 6.72 2.50 -17.13
N SER A 97 7.43 2.34 -18.26
CA SER A 97 7.75 1.02 -18.80
C SER A 97 8.75 0.30 -17.89
N ARG A 98 8.43 -0.94 -17.53
CA ARG A 98 9.29 -1.84 -16.74
C ARG A 98 8.98 -3.27 -17.13
N GLU A 99 10.02 -4.08 -17.30
CA GLU A 99 9.86 -5.47 -17.69
C GLU A 99 8.95 -6.24 -16.73
N GLY A 100 8.04 -7.05 -17.29
CA GLY A 100 7.09 -7.84 -16.49
C GLY A 100 5.92 -7.05 -15.89
N TRP A 101 5.83 -5.74 -16.12
CA TRP A 101 4.71 -4.90 -15.69
C TRP A 101 3.86 -4.44 -16.85
N ARG A 102 2.53 -4.37 -16.62
CA ARG A 102 1.61 -3.69 -17.53
C ARG A 102 1.87 -2.19 -17.47
N SER A 103 2.11 -1.55 -18.61
CA SER A 103 2.40 -0.11 -18.74
C SER A 103 1.91 0.43 -20.09
N GLY A 104 2.02 1.74 -20.31
CA GLY A 104 1.83 2.36 -21.63
C GLY A 104 0.39 2.54 -22.08
N SER A 105 -0.53 2.92 -21.19
CA SER A 105 -1.90 3.28 -21.60
C SER A 105 -1.96 4.72 -22.14
N ASN A 106 -3.00 5.01 -22.93
CA ASN A 106 -3.27 6.35 -23.47
C ASN A 106 -4.10 7.23 -22.51
N TRP A 107 -4.16 6.89 -21.21
CA TRP A 107 -5.09 7.52 -20.27
C TRP A 107 -4.81 9.00 -20.03
N ASP A 108 -3.53 9.34 -19.82
CA ASP A 108 -3.09 10.72 -19.68
C ASP A 108 -2.38 11.16 -20.96
N LYS A 109 -3.15 11.71 -21.90
CA LYS A 109 -2.60 12.45 -23.06
C LYS A 109 -1.69 13.63 -22.67
N TYR A 110 -1.58 13.96 -21.37
CA TYR A 110 -0.96 15.19 -20.87
C TYR A 110 0.20 14.97 -19.87
N ASN A 111 0.82 13.78 -19.79
CA ASN A 111 2.01 13.49 -18.96
C ASN A 111 1.89 13.73 -17.43
N TYR A 112 0.78 14.28 -16.93
CA TYR A 112 0.60 14.61 -15.50
C TYR A 112 -0.69 14.01 -14.96
N LEU A 113 -0.54 12.97 -14.14
CA LEU A 113 -1.63 12.45 -13.34
C LEU A 113 -1.93 13.45 -12.23
N VAL A 114 -3.21 13.82 -12.05
CA VAL A 114 -3.63 14.74 -10.99
C VAL A 114 -4.82 14.20 -10.19
N THR A 115 -4.92 14.61 -8.92
CA THR A 115 -6.10 14.35 -8.08
C THR A 115 -6.66 15.68 -7.58
N ASP A 116 -7.87 16.04 -8.02
CA ASP A 116 -8.59 17.20 -7.50
C ASP A 116 -8.97 17.01 -6.02
N TYR A 117 -8.83 18.07 -5.23
CA TYR A 117 -9.29 18.11 -3.83
C TYR A 117 -10.03 19.40 -3.47
N THR A 118 -10.55 20.13 -4.45
CA THR A 118 -11.21 21.43 -4.28
C THR A 118 -12.35 21.37 -3.25
N PRO A 119 -12.46 22.35 -2.32
CA PRO A 119 -13.19 22.16 -1.07
C PRO A 119 -14.70 21.89 -1.17
N LYS A 120 -15.37 22.35 -2.23
CA LYS A 120 -16.84 22.44 -2.28
C LYS A 120 -17.54 21.08 -2.16
N ASP A 121 -16.93 20.00 -2.66
CA ASP A 121 -17.46 18.63 -2.63
C ASP A 121 -16.36 17.54 -2.53
N SER A 122 -15.15 17.91 -2.12
CA SER A 122 -14.02 16.98 -2.07
C SER A 122 -14.17 15.95 -0.96
N ARG A 123 -14.06 14.67 -1.33
CA ARG A 123 -13.90 13.55 -0.38
C ARG A 123 -12.66 13.67 0.52
N TYR A 124 -11.78 14.62 0.23
CA TYR A 124 -10.56 14.94 0.97
C TYR A 124 -10.68 16.24 1.79
N HIS A 125 -11.89 16.74 2.03
CA HIS A 125 -12.11 17.99 2.78
C HIS A 125 -11.33 18.03 4.10
N GLY A 126 -11.22 16.90 4.81
CA GLY A 126 -10.52 16.80 6.10
C GLY A 126 -9.02 17.04 6.02
N TYR A 127 -8.44 16.85 4.83
CA TYR A 127 -7.02 17.09 4.55
C TYR A 127 -6.76 18.45 3.90
N THR A 128 -7.79 19.14 3.41
CA THR A 128 -7.65 20.39 2.66
C THR A 128 -6.82 21.46 3.38
N PRO A 129 -7.05 21.76 4.68
CA PRO A 129 -6.22 22.75 5.37
C PRO A 129 -4.73 22.38 5.40
N ARG A 130 -4.42 21.10 5.61
CA ARG A 130 -3.03 20.60 5.66
C ARG A 130 -2.37 20.61 4.28
N LEU A 131 -3.12 20.22 3.25
CA LEU A 131 -2.66 20.26 1.86
C LEU A 131 -2.41 21.70 1.40
N ASN A 132 -3.28 22.64 1.76
CA ASN A 132 -3.10 24.07 1.44
C ASN A 132 -1.85 24.65 2.10
N ILE A 133 -1.56 24.32 3.37
CA ILE A 133 -0.31 24.72 4.03
C ILE A 133 0.91 24.21 3.24
N CYS A 134 0.83 23.00 2.67
CA CYS A 134 1.92 22.40 1.90
C CYS A 134 2.08 23.02 0.49
N ILE A 135 1.17 23.89 0.04
CA ILE A 135 1.36 24.71 -1.17
C ILE A 135 2.42 25.78 -0.89
N ASP A 136 2.25 26.51 0.22
CA ASP A 136 3.15 27.59 0.62
C ASP A 136 4.43 27.08 1.29
N ARG A 137 4.35 25.89 1.90
CA ARG A 137 5.46 25.22 2.59
C ARG A 137 5.62 23.79 2.07
N PRO A 138 6.14 23.61 0.85
CA PRO A 138 6.31 22.29 0.26
C PRO A 138 7.18 21.38 1.12
N LEU A 139 6.84 20.09 1.13
CA LEU A 139 7.64 19.09 1.83
C LEU A 139 9.06 19.03 1.26
N ALA A 140 10.04 18.78 2.13
CA ALA A 140 11.40 18.50 1.72
C ALA A 140 11.46 17.15 0.99
N ASN A 141 12.23 17.07 -0.10
CA ASN A 141 12.47 15.79 -0.77
C ASN A 141 13.79 15.18 -0.26
N PRO A 142 13.75 14.12 0.56
CA PRO A 142 14.97 13.46 1.02
C PRO A 142 15.63 12.61 -0.07
N TYR A 143 14.94 12.35 -1.20
CA TYR A 143 15.36 11.39 -2.22
C TYR A 143 15.36 12.02 -3.62
N PRO A 144 16.54 12.31 -4.22
CA PRO A 144 16.61 12.92 -5.55
C PRO A 144 16.06 12.01 -6.66
N ASP A 145 16.02 10.70 -6.41
CA ASP A 145 15.54 9.64 -7.29
C ASP A 145 14.04 9.30 -7.08
N VAL A 146 13.34 10.05 -6.22
CA VAL A 146 11.89 9.92 -6.01
C VAL A 146 11.23 11.27 -6.25
N SER A 147 10.28 11.32 -7.19
CA SER A 147 9.45 12.53 -7.33
C SER A 147 8.33 12.52 -6.30
N LEU A 148 8.12 13.67 -5.64
CA LEU A 148 7.02 13.83 -4.69
C LEU A 148 5.73 14.30 -5.37
N THR A 149 4.60 13.69 -5.02
CA THR A 149 3.28 14.30 -5.18
C THR A 149 3.21 15.60 -4.40
N ARG A 150 2.79 16.69 -5.05
CA ARG A 150 2.70 18.04 -4.45
C ARG A 150 1.32 18.65 -4.63
N PRO A 151 0.74 19.27 -3.60
CA PRO A 151 -0.45 20.10 -3.76
C PRO A 151 -0.11 21.35 -4.57
N LYS A 152 -1.03 21.76 -5.44
CA LYS A 152 -0.96 22.98 -6.24
C LYS A 152 -2.28 23.74 -6.16
N CYS A 153 -2.19 25.06 -6.16
CA CYS A 153 -3.33 25.95 -6.35
C CYS A 153 -3.40 26.33 -7.84
N GLY A 154 -4.51 26.02 -8.50
CA GLY A 154 -4.85 26.51 -9.82
C GLY A 154 -5.84 27.69 -9.75
N TYR A 155 -6.20 28.24 -10.91
CA TYR A 155 -7.11 29.39 -11.00
C TYR A 155 -8.50 29.11 -10.38
N ASP A 156 -9.03 27.91 -10.61
CA ASP A 156 -10.38 27.49 -10.21
C ASP A 156 -10.40 26.24 -9.32
N ARG A 157 -9.25 25.57 -9.15
CA ARG A 157 -9.16 24.27 -8.48
C ARG A 157 -7.86 24.06 -7.72
N ASN A 158 -7.95 23.32 -6.62
CA ASN A 158 -6.79 22.80 -5.91
C ASN A 158 -6.61 21.32 -6.25
N PHE A 159 -5.39 20.91 -6.58
CA PHE A 159 -5.12 19.55 -7.01
C PHE A 159 -3.75 19.04 -6.55
N LEU A 160 -3.64 17.73 -6.39
CA LEU A 160 -2.38 17.02 -6.17
C LEU A 160 -1.78 16.72 -7.54
N SER A 161 -0.61 17.29 -7.82
CA SER A 161 0.24 16.94 -8.96
C SER A 161 1.07 15.72 -8.55
N HIS A 162 0.80 14.55 -9.12
CA HIS A 162 1.53 13.33 -8.75
C HIS A 162 2.98 13.36 -9.23
N GLY A 163 3.83 12.55 -8.59
CA GLY A 163 5.26 12.48 -8.93
C GLY A 163 5.53 12.17 -10.41
N ASP A 164 6.63 12.66 -10.95
CA ASP A 164 7.09 12.44 -12.32
C ASP A 164 7.15 10.95 -12.67
N SER A 165 6.54 10.57 -13.79
CA SER A 165 6.54 9.21 -14.30
C SER A 165 7.95 8.72 -14.65
N SER A 166 8.87 9.62 -15.02
CA SER A 166 10.25 9.27 -15.39
C SER A 166 11.04 8.65 -14.22
N LEU A 167 10.67 8.97 -12.97
CA LEU A 167 11.34 8.50 -11.76
C LEU A 167 10.64 7.31 -11.08
N ILE A 168 9.60 6.74 -11.69
CA ILE A 168 8.85 5.61 -11.09
C ILE A 168 9.72 4.38 -10.90
N ASN A 169 10.55 4.04 -11.90
CA ASN A 169 11.43 2.87 -11.80
C ASN A 169 12.43 3.04 -10.66
N SER A 170 13.06 4.21 -10.54
CA SER A 170 13.97 4.53 -9.44
C SER A 170 13.29 4.48 -8.08
N ALA A 171 12.06 5.00 -7.97
CA ALA A 171 11.28 4.91 -6.74
C ALA A 171 10.94 3.46 -6.36
N LEU A 172 10.60 2.60 -7.33
CA LEU A 172 10.36 1.18 -7.10
C LEU A 172 11.64 0.45 -6.68
N ASP A 173 12.77 0.72 -7.34
CA ASP A 173 14.07 0.13 -6.98
C ASP A 173 14.45 0.48 -5.54
N ARG A 174 14.23 1.74 -5.12
CA ARG A 174 14.40 2.16 -3.72
C ARG A 174 13.49 1.41 -2.75
N VAL A 175 12.22 1.19 -3.10
CA VAL A 175 11.30 0.38 -2.29
C VAL A 175 11.80 -1.07 -2.17
N PHE A 176 12.30 -1.65 -3.25
CA PHE A 176 12.82 -3.02 -3.25
C PHE A 176 14.10 -3.14 -2.42
N ASP A 177 14.96 -2.13 -2.47
CA ASP A 177 16.16 -2.02 -1.65
C ASP A 177 15.83 -1.89 -0.15
N LEU A 178 14.89 -1.01 0.20
CA LEU A 178 14.40 -0.85 1.58
C LEU A 178 13.78 -2.15 2.10
N TYR A 179 13.00 -2.83 1.27
CA TYR A 179 12.46 -4.13 1.65
C TYR A 179 13.58 -5.15 1.88
N LYS A 180 14.53 -5.27 0.95
CA LYS A 180 15.62 -6.25 1.04
C LYS A 180 16.49 -6.02 2.27
N LYS A 181 16.86 -4.77 2.55
CA LYS A 181 17.77 -4.39 3.64
C LYS A 181 17.05 -4.28 4.99
N GLY A 182 15.85 -3.71 5.01
CA GLY A 182 15.11 -3.36 6.22
C GLY A 182 14.06 -4.38 6.66
N ILE A 183 13.43 -5.11 5.73
CA ILE A 183 12.29 -5.99 6.03
C ILE A 183 12.65 -7.48 5.92
N ALA A 184 13.36 -7.89 4.86
CA ALA A 184 13.57 -9.30 4.55
C ALA A 184 14.28 -10.07 5.68
N LYS A 185 15.20 -9.41 6.40
CA LYS A 185 15.88 -9.97 7.58
C LYS A 185 14.91 -10.48 8.65
N TYR A 186 13.75 -9.85 8.81
CA TYR A 186 12.74 -10.22 9.80
C TYR A 186 11.89 -11.43 9.39
N THR A 187 11.87 -11.78 8.10
CA THR A 187 11.08 -12.92 7.61
C THR A 187 11.65 -14.28 8.03
N LYS A 188 12.89 -14.30 8.54
CA LYS A 188 13.65 -15.50 8.91
C LYS A 188 13.77 -15.70 10.42
N ILE A 189 13.24 -14.79 11.23
CA ILE A 189 13.36 -14.84 12.69
C ILE A 189 11.99 -14.77 13.36
N ASP A 190 11.98 -15.12 14.64
CA ASP A 190 10.86 -14.85 15.53
C ASP A 190 10.87 -13.36 15.93
N VAL A 191 9.94 -12.58 15.40
CA VAL A 191 9.87 -11.13 15.62
C VAL A 191 9.39 -10.84 17.04
N GLN A 192 10.19 -10.07 17.79
CA GLN A 192 9.92 -9.61 19.15
C GLN A 192 9.56 -8.11 19.21
N PRO A 193 8.94 -7.62 20.31
CA PRO A 193 8.52 -6.22 20.45
C PRO A 193 9.63 -5.17 20.21
N GLU A 194 10.88 -5.47 20.55
CA GLU A 194 12.03 -4.59 20.33
C GLU A 194 12.32 -4.35 18.84
N HIS A 195 11.95 -5.27 17.96
CA HIS A 195 12.11 -5.12 16.51
C HIS A 195 11.06 -4.19 15.90
N LEU A 196 9.94 -3.96 16.61
CA LEU A 196 8.77 -3.31 16.05
C LEU A 196 9.03 -1.87 15.60
N LYS A 197 9.91 -1.14 16.29
CA LYS A 197 10.28 0.22 15.88
C LYS A 197 10.97 0.23 14.51
N ASP A 198 11.99 -0.61 14.32
CA ASP A 198 12.72 -0.69 13.05
C ASP A 198 11.79 -1.14 11.91
N ILE A 199 10.94 -2.14 12.17
CA ILE A 199 9.96 -2.63 11.20
C ILE A 199 8.98 -1.51 10.81
N ASN A 200 8.40 -0.80 11.79
CA ASN A 200 7.46 0.29 11.54
C ASN A 200 8.13 1.43 10.76
N ASP A 201 9.36 1.79 11.09
CA ASP A 201 10.11 2.84 10.40
C ASP A 201 10.35 2.48 8.93
N ASN A 202 10.77 1.24 8.64
CA ASN A 202 10.98 0.76 7.26
C ASN A 202 9.66 0.65 6.47
N VAL A 203 8.60 0.13 7.09
CA VAL A 203 7.27 0.03 6.46
C VAL A 203 6.68 1.41 6.18
N ALA A 204 6.84 2.35 7.10
CA ALA A 204 6.38 3.74 6.94
C ALA A 204 7.09 4.42 5.77
N GLU A 205 8.40 4.22 5.64
CA GLU A 205 9.20 4.80 4.56
C GLU A 205 8.81 4.22 3.19
N ILE A 206 8.66 2.90 3.09
CA ILE A 206 8.11 2.24 1.89
C ILE A 206 6.74 2.83 1.53
N ARG A 207 5.85 2.98 2.52
CA ARG A 207 4.51 3.53 2.30
C ARG A 207 4.55 4.97 1.82
N TRP A 208 5.45 5.78 2.38
CA TRP A 208 5.63 7.19 2.05
C TRP A 208 6.13 7.35 0.61
N ILE A 209 7.15 6.58 0.22
CA ILE A 209 7.68 6.57 -1.16
C ILE A 209 6.59 6.15 -2.16
N LEU A 210 5.86 5.06 -1.89
CA LEU A 210 4.78 4.60 -2.76
C LEU A 210 3.59 5.57 -2.83
N ALA A 211 3.33 6.36 -1.77
CA ALA A 211 2.36 7.45 -1.84
C ALA A 211 2.83 8.51 -2.84
N HIS A 212 4.03 9.05 -2.61
CA HIS A 212 4.55 10.20 -3.33
C HIS A 212 4.87 9.92 -4.80
N SER A 213 5.42 8.75 -5.12
CA SER A 213 5.69 8.39 -6.51
C SER A 213 4.39 8.12 -7.26
N THR A 214 3.35 7.60 -6.59
CA THR A 214 2.11 7.12 -7.22
C THR A 214 2.43 6.29 -8.48
N PRO A 215 3.01 5.09 -8.34
CA PRO A 215 3.59 4.34 -9.47
C PRO A 215 2.60 3.94 -10.55
N TRP A 216 1.36 3.65 -10.13
CA TRP A 216 0.31 3.22 -11.02
C TRP A 216 -0.62 4.37 -11.36
N GLU A 217 -1.11 4.34 -12.59
CA GLU A 217 -2.19 5.18 -13.08
C GLU A 217 -3.37 5.19 -12.09
N ARG A 218 -3.82 4.00 -11.69
CA ARG A 218 -4.85 3.85 -10.67
C ARG A 218 -4.50 2.75 -9.69
N GLY A 219 -4.94 2.95 -8.44
CA GLY A 219 -4.86 1.92 -7.39
C GLY A 219 -3.63 1.97 -6.50
N SER A 220 -2.73 2.96 -6.66
CA SER A 220 -1.47 3.06 -5.89
C SER A 220 -1.66 2.98 -4.37
N ASP A 221 -2.61 3.70 -3.80
CA ASP A 221 -2.92 3.62 -2.35
C ASP A 221 -3.37 2.20 -1.93
N SER A 222 -4.27 1.58 -2.69
CA SER A 222 -4.77 0.24 -2.35
C SER A 222 -3.67 -0.83 -2.44
N ILE A 223 -2.85 -0.77 -3.50
CA ILE A 223 -1.72 -1.68 -3.69
C ILE A 223 -0.71 -1.52 -2.55
N ALA A 224 -0.32 -0.28 -2.25
CA ALA A 224 0.64 0.01 -1.17
C ALA A 224 0.10 -0.39 0.20
N ASN A 225 -1.17 -0.11 0.51
CA ASN A 225 -1.79 -0.49 1.78
C ASN A 225 -1.84 -2.02 1.97
N ILE A 226 -2.14 -2.77 0.91
CA ILE A 226 -2.12 -4.24 0.99
C ILE A 226 -0.71 -4.76 1.15
N PHE A 227 0.26 -4.15 0.47
CA PHE A 227 1.66 -4.55 0.57
C PHE A 227 2.19 -4.41 1.99
N ILE A 228 2.00 -3.25 2.64
CA ILE A 228 2.44 -3.06 4.03
C ILE A 228 1.72 -3.98 5.02
N ARG A 229 0.43 -4.27 4.77
CA ARG A 229 -0.34 -5.19 5.60
C ARG A 229 0.17 -6.62 5.44
N ALA A 230 0.45 -7.04 4.21
CA ALA A 230 1.04 -8.34 3.93
C ALA A 230 2.41 -8.49 4.61
N ILE A 231 3.24 -7.44 4.63
CA ILE A 231 4.49 -7.41 5.40
C ILE A 231 4.22 -7.65 6.89
N TYR A 232 3.41 -6.81 7.54
CA TYR A 232 3.12 -6.97 8.98
C TYR A 232 2.64 -8.38 9.32
N LYS A 233 1.67 -8.87 8.56
CA LYS A 233 1.12 -10.21 8.80
C LYS A 233 2.13 -11.33 8.55
N ALA A 234 2.98 -11.21 7.53
CA ALA A 234 4.03 -12.18 7.28
C ALA A 234 4.99 -12.29 8.46
N LEU A 235 5.27 -11.16 9.11
CA LEU A 235 6.15 -11.02 10.27
C LEU A 235 5.50 -11.31 11.64
N GLY A 236 4.24 -11.75 11.69
CA GLY A 236 3.59 -12.01 12.98
C GLY A 236 3.08 -10.75 13.70
N ILE A 237 2.98 -9.61 13.00
CA ILE A 237 2.52 -8.33 13.53
C ILE A 237 1.05 -8.12 13.15
N LYS A 238 0.23 -7.80 14.14
CA LYS A 238 -1.17 -7.44 13.96
C LYS A 238 -1.30 -5.94 13.70
N ALA A 239 -1.69 -5.58 12.48
CA ALA A 239 -2.08 -4.23 12.11
C ALA A 239 -3.60 -4.11 12.01
N THR A 240 -4.22 -3.26 12.82
CA THR A 240 -5.69 -3.03 12.81
C THR A 240 -6.11 -2.22 11.56
N PRO A 241 -7.41 -1.94 11.36
CA PRO A 241 -7.82 -0.90 10.41
C PRO A 241 -7.15 0.45 10.70
N LEU A 242 -7.20 1.35 9.72
CA LEU A 242 -6.76 2.73 9.90
C LEU A 242 -7.71 3.47 10.84
N ALA A 243 -7.17 4.38 11.65
CA ALA A 243 -7.96 5.23 12.52
C ALA A 243 -8.97 6.06 11.70
N LYS A 244 -10.09 6.41 12.32
CA LYS A 244 -11.15 7.17 11.65
C LYS A 244 -10.60 8.49 11.09
N GLY A 245 -10.88 8.75 9.81
CA GLY A 245 -10.43 9.96 9.12
C GLY A 245 -9.00 9.93 8.63
N VAL A 246 -8.26 8.83 8.83
CA VAL A 246 -6.87 8.70 8.37
C VAL A 246 -6.79 8.05 6.99
N SER A 247 -6.02 8.66 6.09
CA SER A 247 -5.63 8.11 4.79
C SER A 247 -4.11 8.15 4.66
N LEU A 248 -3.46 7.00 4.48
CA LEU A 248 -1.99 6.91 4.55
C LEU A 248 -1.27 7.71 3.46
N ASP A 249 -1.86 7.84 2.28
CA ASP A 249 -1.34 8.67 1.18
C ASP A 249 -1.50 10.15 1.48
N LEU A 250 -2.67 10.59 1.93
CA LEU A 250 -2.91 11.99 2.28
C LEU A 250 -2.08 12.43 3.49
N GLU A 251 -1.87 11.53 4.46
CA GLU A 251 -0.92 11.75 5.55
C GLU A 251 0.51 11.96 5.01
N ALA A 252 0.93 11.18 4.01
CA ALA A 252 2.26 11.33 3.40
C ALA A 252 2.38 12.67 2.69
N TYR A 253 1.39 13.06 1.89
CA TYR A 253 1.36 14.34 1.17
C TYR A 253 1.38 15.57 2.07
N CYS A 254 1.12 15.41 3.37
CA CYS A 254 1.07 16.50 4.35
C CYS A 254 2.17 16.41 5.43
N THR A 255 3.09 15.44 5.34
CA THR A 255 4.00 15.13 6.45
C THR A 255 5.38 14.75 5.95
N GLU A 256 6.40 15.46 6.44
CA GLU A 256 7.81 15.11 6.25
C GLU A 256 8.11 13.67 6.65
N LEU A 257 9.01 13.00 5.93
CA LEU A 257 9.28 11.57 6.08
C LEU A 257 9.59 11.17 7.54
N ASP A 258 10.48 11.88 8.23
CA ASP A 258 10.85 11.57 9.62
C ASP A 258 9.65 11.64 10.57
N ARG A 259 8.81 12.65 10.37
CA ARG A 259 7.58 12.82 11.16
C ARG A 259 6.53 11.78 10.78
N TYR A 260 6.47 11.38 9.50
CA TYR A 260 5.59 10.32 9.03
C TYR A 260 5.96 8.98 9.68
N LYS A 261 7.26 8.61 9.69
CA LYS A 261 7.78 7.41 10.36
C LYS A 261 7.42 7.39 11.84
N LYS A 262 7.71 8.48 12.56
CA LYS A 262 7.38 8.63 13.99
C LYS A 262 5.88 8.48 14.29
N LYS A 263 5.02 9.00 13.42
CA LYS A 263 3.55 8.95 13.59
C LYS A 263 2.93 7.68 13.04
N PHE A 264 3.62 6.91 12.20
CA PHE A 264 3.04 5.83 11.43
C PHE A 264 2.23 4.82 12.26
N PRO A 265 2.69 4.38 13.45
CA PRO A 265 1.90 3.47 14.29
C PRO A 265 0.57 4.06 14.74
N THR A 266 0.48 5.39 14.89
CA THR A 266 -0.73 6.10 15.35
C THR A 266 -1.78 6.29 14.26
N TYR A 267 -1.47 5.97 13.00
CA TYR A 267 -2.43 6.01 11.89
C TYR A 267 -3.40 4.83 11.89
N PHE A 268 -3.15 3.82 12.71
CA PHE A 268 -4.00 2.66 12.91
C PHE A 268 -4.94 2.89 14.10
N GLU A 269 -6.12 2.25 14.12
CA GLU A 269 -7.06 2.31 15.26
C GLU A 269 -6.38 1.90 16.58
N LYS A 270 -5.49 0.92 16.51
CA LYS A 270 -4.52 0.59 17.56
C LYS A 270 -3.15 0.44 16.91
N PRO A 271 -2.06 0.87 17.56
CA PRO A 271 -0.71 0.66 17.05
C PRO A 271 -0.48 -0.81 16.66
N PRO A 272 0.26 -1.09 15.58
CA PRO A 272 0.65 -2.45 15.24
C PRO A 272 1.35 -3.13 16.42
N GLU A 273 0.99 -4.37 16.71
CA GLU A 273 1.50 -5.13 17.86
C GLU A 273 2.08 -6.48 17.43
N VAL A 274 3.18 -6.89 18.05
CA VAL A 274 3.72 -8.24 17.90
C VAL A 274 2.81 -9.20 18.66
N ILE A 275 2.41 -10.31 18.01
CA ILE A 275 1.66 -11.36 18.69
C ILE A 275 2.63 -12.40 19.23
N LEU A 276 2.81 -12.40 20.54
CA LEU A 276 3.55 -13.40 21.31
C LEU A 276 2.76 -14.72 21.41
#